data_AF-A0A224Z0F0-F1
#
_entry.id   AF-A0A224Z0F0-F1
#
_cell.length_a   1.000
_cell.length_b   1.000
_cell.length_c   1.000
_cell.angle_alpha   90.00
_cell.angle_beta   90.00
_cell.angle_gamma   90.00
#
_symmetry.space_group_name_H-M   'P 1'
#
loop_
_entity.id
_entity.type
_entity.pdbx_description
1 polymer ?
#
loop_
_entity_poly.entity_id
_entity_poly.type
_entity_poly.pdbx_seq_one_letter_code
_entity_poly.pdbx_strand_id
1 'polypeptide(L)'
;MPWVDATRSILEEHKDEDSDYGDEPPVPEMGPMMRKTVAWRDAASFLKSASSQPAGSLAYVMESDELLVKLSQGWRRLMIGSPPTWADDKGERMSEKEIRSD
;
A
#
# COMPACT_ATOMS: atom_id res chain seq x y z
N MET A 1 -5.30 43.99 -20.73
CA MET A 1 -5.66 42.62 -20.32
C MET A 1 -5.28 42.46 -18.85
N PRO A 2 -6.23 42.63 -17.92
CA PRO A 2 -5.97 42.76 -16.49
C PRO A 2 -6.12 41.40 -15.79
N TRP A 3 -5.04 40.92 -15.16
CA TRP A 3 -5.03 39.75 -14.26
C TRP A 3 -4.27 40.08 -12.98
N VAL A 4 -4.40 41.32 -12.55
CA VAL A 4 -4.00 41.79 -11.22
C VAL A 4 -5.30 42.23 -10.56
N ASP A 5 -5.56 41.76 -9.33
CA ASP A 5 -6.69 42.11 -8.41
C ASP A 5 -7.67 40.99 -8.02
N ALA A 6 -7.17 39.80 -7.64
CA ALA A 6 -8.03 38.81 -6.95
C ALA A 6 -7.38 38.13 -5.72
N THR A 7 -6.23 38.59 -5.22
CA THR A 7 -5.57 37.98 -4.06
C THR A 7 -5.35 38.93 -2.88
N ARG A 8 -5.90 40.14 -2.93
CA ARG A 8 -5.66 41.18 -1.91
C ARG A 8 -6.91 41.61 -1.16
N SER A 9 -7.77 40.67 -0.78
CA SER A 9 -9.02 41.00 -0.08
C SER A 9 -9.50 39.98 0.96
N ILE A 10 -8.62 39.14 1.53
CA ILE A 10 -9.00 38.22 2.63
C ILE A 10 -7.96 38.21 3.75
N LEU A 11 -7.36 39.36 4.05
CA LEU A 11 -6.54 39.52 5.23
C LEU A 11 -6.86 40.90 5.81
N GLU A 12 -7.12 40.95 7.13
CA GLU A 12 -7.73 42.05 7.91
C GLU A 12 -9.27 41.99 7.81
N GLU A 13 -10.04 41.68 8.84
CA GLU A 13 -9.97 42.06 10.25
C GLU A 13 -10.88 41.10 11.02
N HIS A 14 -10.37 40.38 12.02
CA HIS A 14 -11.20 39.87 13.14
C HIS A 14 -10.24 39.67 14.32
N LYS A 15 -10.03 40.76 15.05
CA LYS A 15 -9.34 40.76 16.33
C LYS A 15 -10.31 41.33 17.36
N ASP A 16 -11.05 40.44 18.00
CA ASP A 16 -11.68 40.61 19.31
C ASP A 16 -11.62 39.20 19.93
N GLU A 17 -10.66 38.92 20.81
CA GLU A 17 -10.90 38.82 22.26
C GLU A 17 -12.06 37.87 22.58
N ASP A 18 -11.77 36.56 22.74
CA ASP A 18 -11.85 35.88 24.03
C ASP A 18 -11.47 34.39 23.89
N SER A 19 -10.85 33.90 24.94
CA SER A 19 -10.30 32.55 25.14
C SER A 19 -11.31 31.41 24.97
N ASP A 20 -10.93 30.34 24.26
CA ASP A 20 -10.84 29.01 24.88
C ASP A 20 -9.94 28.10 24.03
N TYR A 21 -8.90 27.56 24.65
CA TYR A 21 -8.04 26.57 24.00
C TYR A 21 -8.77 25.22 24.03
N GLY A 22 -8.98 24.61 22.88
CA GLY A 22 -9.03 23.16 22.78
C GLY A 22 -10.33 22.57 22.26
N ASP A 23 -10.59 22.74 20.98
CA ASP A 23 -11.23 21.68 20.20
C ASP A 23 -10.46 21.58 18.87
N GLU A 24 -9.21 21.11 18.96
CA GLU A 24 -8.53 20.59 17.78
C GLU A 24 -9.45 19.51 17.21
N PRO A 25 -9.90 19.63 15.94
CA PRO A 25 -10.72 18.58 15.35
C PRO A 25 -9.95 17.27 15.52
N PRO A 26 -10.58 16.19 16.01
CA PRO A 26 -9.87 14.96 16.34
C PRO A 26 -9.10 14.54 15.09
N VAL A 27 -7.76 14.63 15.17
CA VAL A 27 -6.89 14.14 14.11
C VAL A 27 -7.24 12.66 14.02
N PRO A 28 -7.84 12.18 12.92
CA PRO A 28 -8.24 10.79 12.84
C PRO A 28 -6.95 9.98 12.99
N GLU A 29 -6.86 9.22 14.08
CA GLU A 29 -5.81 8.23 14.28
C GLU A 29 -5.86 7.31 13.06
N MET A 30 -5.01 7.58 12.08
CA MET A 30 -4.74 6.65 11.00
C MET A 30 -3.89 5.53 11.62
N GLY A 31 -4.57 4.70 12.42
CA GLY A 31 -4.06 3.38 12.80
C GLY A 31 -3.57 2.69 11.53
N PRO A 32 -2.56 1.80 11.63
CA PRO A 32 -1.90 1.22 10.46
C PRO A 32 -2.95 0.65 9.52
N MET A 33 -3.17 1.36 8.41
CA MET A 33 -4.15 0.96 7.41
C MET A 33 -3.55 -0.28 6.75
N MET A 34 -3.93 -1.46 7.24
CA MET A 34 -3.48 -2.73 6.70
C MET A 34 -3.89 -2.81 5.24
N ARG A 35 -2.95 -2.48 4.35
CA ARG A 35 -3.15 -2.61 2.90
C ARG A 35 -3.19 -4.11 2.60
N LYS A 36 -4.40 -4.62 2.37
CA LYS A 36 -4.60 -6.02 1.99
C LYS A 36 -4.16 -6.21 0.54
N THR A 37 -3.21 -7.13 0.32
CA THR A 37 -2.92 -7.66 -1.02
C THR A 37 -3.97 -8.73 -1.34
N VAL A 38 -4.57 -8.64 -2.51
CA VAL A 38 -5.54 -9.63 -2.98
C VAL A 38 -4.89 -10.45 -4.10
N ALA A 39 -5.06 -11.77 -4.06
CA ALA A 39 -4.52 -12.67 -5.07
C ALA A 39 -5.63 -13.27 -5.92
N TRP A 40 -5.39 -13.33 -7.23
CA TRP A 40 -6.27 -13.99 -8.20
C TRP A 40 -5.52 -15.13 -8.87
N ARG A 41 -6.28 -16.18 -9.23
CA ARG A 41 -5.73 -17.33 -9.94
C ARG A 41 -5.29 -16.97 -11.35
N ASP A 42 -6.18 -16.31 -12.08
CA ASP A 42 -6.06 -16.05 -13.51
C ASP A 42 -6.51 -14.62 -13.86
N ALA A 43 -6.14 -14.17 -15.05
CA ALA A 43 -6.47 -12.82 -15.53
C ALA A 43 -7.98 -12.59 -15.67
N ALA A 44 -8.79 -13.62 -16.00
CA ALA A 44 -10.23 -13.46 -16.15
C ALA A 44 -10.91 -13.21 -14.80
N SER A 45 -10.47 -13.90 -13.75
CA SER A 45 -10.91 -13.71 -12.37
C SER A 45 -10.53 -12.32 -11.85
N PHE A 46 -9.33 -11.85 -12.18
CA PHE A 46 -8.89 -10.48 -11.90
C PHE A 46 -9.82 -9.46 -12.57
N LEU A 47 -10.03 -9.54 -13.88
CA LEU A 47 -10.84 -8.56 -14.63
C LEU A 47 -12.29 -8.44 -14.13
N LYS A 48 -12.87 -9.54 -13.60
CA LYS A 48 -14.25 -9.55 -13.07
C LYS A 48 -14.43 -8.74 -11.78
N SER A 49 -13.38 -8.62 -10.95
CA SER A 49 -13.52 -8.12 -9.57
C SER A 49 -12.52 -7.03 -9.19
N ALA A 50 -11.49 -6.79 -10.01
CA ALA A 50 -10.46 -5.80 -9.73
C ALA A 50 -10.96 -4.34 -9.79
N SER A 51 -12.12 -4.07 -10.38
CA SER A 51 -12.71 -2.73 -10.42
C SER A 51 -13.23 -2.26 -9.07
N SER A 52 -13.61 -3.17 -8.16
CA SER A 52 -14.12 -2.84 -6.83
C SER A 52 -13.02 -2.51 -5.82
N GLN A 53 -11.75 -2.68 -6.21
CA GLN A 53 -10.63 -2.44 -5.31
C GLN A 53 -10.33 -0.93 -5.19
N PRO A 54 -10.11 -0.42 -3.96
CA PRO A 54 -9.75 0.97 -3.75
C PRO A 54 -8.37 1.28 -4.33
N ALA A 55 -8.11 2.57 -4.59
CA ALA A 55 -6.77 3.03 -4.95
C ALA A 55 -5.78 2.71 -3.82
N GLY A 56 -4.57 2.26 -4.21
CA GLY A 56 -3.55 1.77 -3.28
C GLY A 56 -3.61 0.26 -3.01
N SER A 57 -4.63 -0.46 -3.49
CA SER A 57 -4.66 -1.92 -3.42
C SER A 57 -3.54 -2.55 -4.26
N LEU A 58 -3.01 -3.67 -3.77
CA LEU A 58 -2.08 -4.53 -4.48
C LEU A 58 -2.80 -5.78 -4.95
N ALA A 59 -2.54 -6.19 -6.20
CA ALA A 59 -3.05 -7.41 -6.80
C ALA A 59 -1.90 -8.30 -7.24
N TYR A 60 -2.02 -9.60 -6.97
CA TYR A 60 -1.13 -10.62 -7.53
C TYR A 60 -1.92 -11.59 -8.39
N VAL A 61 -1.51 -11.79 -9.64
CA VAL A 61 -2.12 -12.74 -10.57
C VAL A 61 -1.19 -13.95 -10.71
N MET A 62 -1.62 -15.08 -10.14
CA MET A 62 -0.76 -16.26 -9.96
C MET A 62 -0.32 -16.91 -11.27
N GLU A 63 -1.22 -17.02 -12.25
CA GLU A 63 -0.93 -17.65 -13.54
C GLU A 63 0.16 -16.91 -14.33
N SER A 64 0.19 -15.59 -14.26
CA SER A 64 1.16 -14.76 -15.00
C SER A 64 2.36 -14.32 -14.17
N ASP A 65 2.41 -14.65 -12.87
CA ASP A 65 3.40 -14.13 -11.92
C ASP A 65 3.50 -12.60 -11.97
N GLU A 66 2.34 -11.93 -12.00
CA GLU A 66 2.26 -10.47 -12.14
C GLU A 66 1.77 -9.80 -10.87
N LEU A 67 2.50 -8.77 -10.43
CA LEU A 67 2.08 -7.87 -9.37
C LEU A 67 1.58 -6.55 -9.98
N LEU A 68 0.44 -6.06 -9.50
CA LEU A 68 -0.17 -4.81 -9.95
C LEU A 68 -0.55 -3.93 -8.77
N VAL A 69 -0.58 -2.62 -8.99
CA VAL A 69 -1.09 -1.61 -8.05
C VAL A 69 -2.29 -0.89 -8.65
N LYS A 70 -3.34 -0.69 -7.84
CA LYS A 70 -4.50 0.10 -8.22
C LYS A 70 -4.20 1.59 -8.05
N LEU A 71 -4.22 2.32 -9.16
CA LEU A 71 -4.15 3.77 -9.23
C LEU A 71 -5.55 4.35 -9.45
N SER A 72 -5.69 5.67 -9.29
CA SER A 72 -6.96 6.39 -9.54
C SER A 72 -7.52 6.14 -10.94
N GLN A 73 -6.64 6.01 -11.95
CA GLN A 73 -7.02 5.85 -13.36
C GLN A 73 -7.09 4.39 -13.84
N GLY A 74 -6.68 3.41 -13.02
CA GLY A 74 -6.59 2.03 -13.49
C GLY A 74 -5.57 1.19 -12.74
N TRP A 75 -5.18 0.07 -13.35
CA TRP A 75 -4.17 -0.82 -12.79
C TRP A 75 -2.84 -0.61 -13.50
N ARG A 76 -1.74 -0.63 -12.74
CA ARG A 76 -0.39 -0.58 -13.27
C ARG A 76 0.40 -1.80 -12.82
N ARG A 77 1.03 -2.49 -13.76
CA ARG A 77 1.96 -3.58 -13.48
C ARG A 77 3.22 -3.05 -12.80
N LEU A 78 3.65 -3.74 -11.75
CA LEU A 78 4.92 -3.50 -11.08
C LEU A 78 5.97 -4.43 -11.71
N MET A 79 7.11 -3.85 -12.07
CA MET A 79 8.25 -4.61 -12.57
C MET A 79 9.00 -5.20 -11.37
N ILE A 80 8.88 -6.51 -11.20
CA ILE A 80 9.64 -7.27 -10.21
C ILE A 80 10.76 -7.99 -10.97
N GLY A 81 11.95 -8.02 -10.39
CA GLY A 81 13.05 -8.82 -10.94
C GLY A 81 12.70 -10.31 -10.91
N SER A 82 13.51 -11.13 -11.58
CA SER A 82 13.35 -12.58 -11.53
C SER A 82 13.41 -13.08 -10.09
N PRO A 83 12.52 -14.02 -9.69
CA PRO A 83 12.57 -14.57 -8.35
C PRO A 83 13.92 -15.25 -8.11
N PRO A 84 14.51 -15.13 -6.91
CA PRO A 84 15.70 -15.90 -6.58
C PRO A 84 15.35 -17.38 -6.66
N THR A 85 16.18 -18.18 -7.32
CA THR A 85 16.09 -19.63 -7.20
C THR A 85 16.50 -19.98 -5.78
N TRP A 86 15.61 -20.58 -5.01
CA TRP A 86 16.01 -21.18 -3.75
C TRP A 86 17.02 -22.26 -4.11
N ALA A 87 18.22 -22.23 -3.51
CA ALA A 87 19.09 -23.38 -3.58
C ALA A 87 18.24 -24.53 -3.03
N ASP A 88 18.04 -25.59 -3.82
CA ASP A 88 17.49 -26.83 -3.31
C ASP A 88 18.30 -27.14 -2.07
N ASP A 89 17.65 -27.04 -0.90
CA ASP A 89 18.24 -27.40 0.37
C ASP A 89 18.44 -28.90 0.29
N LYS A 90 19.55 -29.31 -0.33
CA LYS A 90 20.11 -30.63 -0.19
C LYS A 90 20.58 -30.69 1.25
N GLY A 91 19.60 -30.86 2.14
CA GLY A 91 19.81 -31.11 3.54
C GLY A 91 20.73 -32.31 3.62
N GLU A 92 22.02 -32.03 3.83
CA GLU A 92 22.90 -32.95 4.53
C GLU A 92 22.24 -33.17 5.88
N ARG A 93 21.39 -34.19 5.91
CA ARG A 93 20.83 -34.78 7.10
C ARG A 93 22.03 -35.39 7.82
N MET A 94 22.76 -34.56 8.56
CA MET A 94 23.83 -35.00 9.46
C MET A 94 23.21 -36.07 10.34
N SER A 95 23.71 -37.28 10.15
CA SER A 95 23.22 -38.44 10.88
C SER A 95 23.52 -38.19 12.35
N GLU A 96 22.48 -38.20 13.17
CA GLU A 96 22.57 -38.21 14.63
C GLU A 96 23.23 -39.53 15.04
N LYS A 97 24.56 -39.56 14.97
CA LYS A 97 25.39 -40.57 15.62
C LYS A 97 26.38 -39.84 16.52
N GLU A 98 26.52 -40.40 17.70
CA GLU A 98 27.57 -40.13 18.68
C GLU A 98 27.44 -38.86 19.53
N ILE A 99 26.41 -38.81 20.38
CA ILE A 99 26.64 -38.23 21.72
C ILE A 99 25.90 -39.04 22.79
N ARG A 100 26.49 -40.16 23.21
CA ARG A 100 26.62 -40.64 24.61
C ARG A 100 27.00 -42.12 24.63
N SER A 101 28.30 -42.36 24.48
CA SER A 101 28.97 -43.42 25.21
C SER A 101 29.51 -42.78 26.49
N ASP A 102 28.91 -43.10 27.63
CA ASP A 102 29.56 -43.44 28.91
C ASP A 102 28.48 -43.89 29.91
#